data_AF-A0A851BKG7-F1
#
_entry.id   AF-A0A851BKG7-F1
#
_cell.length_a   1.000
_cell.length_b   1.000
_cell.length_c   1.000
_cell.angle_alpha   90.00
_cell.angle_beta   90.00
_cell.angle_gamma   90.00
#
_symmetry.space_group_name_H-M   'P 1'
#
loop_
_entity.id
_entity.type
_entity.pdbx_description
1 polymer ?
#
loop_
_entity_poly.entity_id
_entity_poly.type
_entity_poly.pdbx_seq_one_letter_code
_entity_poly.pdbx_strand_id
1 'polypeptide(L)'
;ITHKTGIPHSPTGQAIVERAHQSIKKMLLKQKGTNKFEPPAVTLAKALFTLNFLNRAQGEEDPPIVKHFASTESRKVEEKPPVMIRDPESQSVEGPYPLI
;
A
#
# COMPACT_ATOMS: atom_id res chain seq x y z
N ILE A 1 -19.34 8.44 5.10
CA ILE A 1 -18.66 7.13 5.27
C ILE A 1 -19.54 6.09 4.59
N THR A 2 -19.03 5.37 3.59
CA THR A 2 -19.78 4.34 2.86
C THR A 2 -19.26 2.97 3.25
N HIS A 3 -20.13 2.07 3.68
CA HIS A 3 -19.73 0.73 4.10
C HIS A 3 -19.78 -0.24 2.91
N LYS A 4 -18.67 -0.93 2.65
CA LYS A 4 -18.57 -1.98 1.63
C LYS A 4 -17.95 -3.22 2.27
N THR A 5 -18.58 -4.37 2.08
CA THR A 5 -18.11 -5.67 2.57
C THR A 5 -17.62 -6.53 1.41
N GLY A 6 -16.65 -7.41 1.69
CA GLY A 6 -16.14 -8.37 0.71
C GLY A 6 -16.99 -9.63 0.59
N ILE A 7 -16.49 -10.59 -0.19
CA ILE A 7 -17.07 -11.91 -0.35
C ILE A 7 -16.91 -12.69 0.97
N PRO A 8 -17.98 -13.31 1.51
CA PRO A 8 -17.88 -14.12 2.72
C PRO A 8 -16.77 -15.18 2.63
N HIS A 9 -16.01 -15.33 3.71
CA HIS A 9 -14.91 -16.31 3.85
C HIS A 9 -13.75 -16.18 2.85
N SER A 10 -13.74 -15.15 2.00
CA SER A 10 -12.65 -14.89 1.06
C SER A 10 -11.74 -13.77 1.58
N PRO A 11 -10.46 -14.05 1.93
CA PRO A 11 -9.54 -13.02 2.43
C PRO A 11 -9.04 -12.10 1.31
N THR A 12 -9.21 -12.47 0.05
CA THR A 12 -8.61 -11.79 -1.11
C THR A 12 -9.08 -10.34 -1.25
N GLY A 13 -10.32 -10.04 -0.84
CA GLY A 13 -10.85 -8.68 -0.83
C GLY A 13 -10.13 -7.72 0.13
N GLN A 14 -9.33 -8.25 1.07
CA GLN A 14 -8.56 -7.47 2.05
C GLN A 14 -7.04 -7.73 1.94
N ALA A 15 -6.57 -8.29 0.82
CA ALA A 15 -5.17 -8.69 0.65
C ALA A 15 -4.16 -7.55 0.89
N ILE A 16 -4.52 -6.29 0.58
CA ILE A 16 -3.67 -5.12 0.86
C ILE A 16 -3.49 -4.91 2.37
N VAL A 17 -4.57 -5.02 3.15
CA VAL A 17 -4.54 -4.90 4.61
C VAL A 17 -3.78 -6.05 5.22
N GLU A 18 -3.97 -7.28 4.72
CA GLU A 18 -3.23 -8.45 5.23
C GLU A 18 -1.73 -8.36 4.94
N ARG A 19 -1.33 -7.85 3.78
CA ARG A 19 0.08 -7.53 3.49
C ARG A 19 0.62 -6.46 4.44
N ALA A 20 -0.18 -5.46 4.80
CA ALA A 20 0.19 -4.45 5.78
C ALA A 20 0.39 -5.07 7.18
N HIS A 21 -0.51 -5.96 7.62
CA HIS A 21 -0.35 -6.73 8.87
C HIS A 21 0.96 -7.52 8.90
N GLN A 22 1.31 -8.19 7.80
CA GLN A 22 2.59 -8.90 7.69
C GLN A 22 3.79 -7.96 7.88
N SER A 23 3.73 -6.76 7.29
CA SER A 23 4.79 -5.75 7.38
C SER A 23 4.95 -5.22 8.80
N ILE A 24 3.83 -4.93 9.49
CA ILE A 24 3.82 -4.52 10.89
C ILE A 24 4.40 -5.61 11.79
N LYS A 25 3.96 -6.88 11.64
CA LYS A 25 4.50 -8.01 12.40
C LYS A 25 6.01 -8.17 12.21
N LYS A 26 6.49 -8.06 10.97
CA LYS A 26 7.94 -8.11 10.67
C LYS A 26 8.71 -6.98 11.38
N MET A 27 8.18 -5.76 11.38
CA MET A 27 8.82 -4.63 12.07
C MET A 27 8.85 -4.82 13.58
N LEU A 28 7.74 -5.27 14.18
CA LEU A 28 7.67 -5.58 15.62
C LEU A 28 8.68 -6.67 16.01
N LEU A 29 8.86 -7.69 15.18
CA LEU A 29 9.86 -8.74 15.43
C LEU A 29 11.29 -8.18 15.38
N LYS A 30 11.61 -7.28 14.43
CA LYS A 30 12.93 -6.62 14.37
C LYS A 30 13.23 -5.82 15.63
N GLN A 31 12.23 -5.17 16.22
CA GLN A 31 12.37 -4.35 17.43
C GLN A 31 12.56 -5.16 18.73
N LYS A 32 12.14 -6.44 18.77
CA LYS A 32 12.25 -7.29 19.97
C LYS A 32 13.71 -7.54 20.40
N GLY A 33 14.68 -7.45 19.49
CA GLY A 33 16.09 -7.60 19.81
C GLY A 33 16.68 -6.43 20.61
N THR A 34 16.07 -5.24 20.52
CA THR A 34 16.65 -4.00 21.06
C THR A 34 16.06 -3.56 22.39
N ASN A 35 14.80 -3.88 22.72
CA ASN A 35 14.15 -3.38 23.95
C ASN A 35 13.22 -4.42 24.59
N LYS A 36 13.54 -4.84 25.82
CA LYS A 36 12.78 -5.88 26.57
C LYS A 36 11.66 -5.34 27.48
N PHE A 37 11.51 -4.02 27.63
CA PHE A 37 10.62 -3.42 28.66
C PHE A 37 9.72 -2.28 28.17
N GLU A 38 9.46 -2.15 26.86
CA GLU A 38 8.55 -1.10 26.37
C GLU A 38 7.08 -1.50 26.41
N PRO A 39 6.17 -0.58 26.76
CA PRO A 39 4.73 -0.81 26.65
C PRO A 39 4.33 -1.15 25.21
N PRO A 40 3.34 -2.05 24.99
CA PRO A 40 2.92 -2.46 23.65
C PRO A 40 2.59 -1.30 22.70
N ALA A 41 1.95 -0.25 23.22
CA ALA A 41 1.59 0.94 22.44
C ALA A 41 2.83 1.71 21.94
N VAL A 42 3.89 1.80 22.74
CA VAL A 42 5.14 2.47 22.37
C VAL A 42 5.85 1.69 21.27
N THR A 43 5.94 0.37 21.42
CA THR A 43 6.51 -0.53 20.40
C THR A 43 5.75 -0.42 19.08
N LEU A 44 4.42 -0.41 19.12
CA LEU A 44 3.59 -0.23 17.94
C LEU A 44 3.78 1.14 17.30
N ALA A 45 3.79 2.22 18.09
CA ALA A 45 4.00 3.57 17.59
C ALA A 45 5.35 3.71 16.86
N LYS A 46 6.42 3.14 17.41
CA LYS A 46 7.73 3.09 16.76
C LYS A 46 7.70 2.31 15.45
N ALA A 47 7.04 1.15 15.44
CA ALA A 47 6.90 0.36 14.21
C ALA A 47 6.16 1.13 13.10
N LEU A 48 5.07 1.81 13.46
CA LEU A 48 4.31 2.64 12.52
C LEU A 48 5.11 3.87 12.07
N PHE A 49 5.87 4.49 12.97
CA PHE A 49 6.75 5.60 12.61
C PHE A 49 7.79 5.17 11.57
N THR A 50 8.50 4.06 11.82
CA THR A 50 9.47 3.54 10.86
C THR A 50 8.80 3.20 9.53
N LEU A 51 7.65 2.52 9.54
CA LEU A 51 6.97 2.10 8.31
C LEU A 51 6.41 3.27 7.49
N ASN A 52 5.91 4.33 8.14
CA ASN A 52 5.25 5.45 7.44
C ASN A 52 6.19 6.61 7.09
N PHE A 53 7.22 6.85 7.91
CA PHE A 53 8.09 8.03 7.78
C PHE A 53 9.50 7.70 7.27
N LEU A 54 10.01 6.49 7.56
CA LEU A 54 11.41 6.15 7.29
C LEU A 54 11.57 5.09 6.20
N ASN A 55 10.56 4.25 5.97
CA ASN A 55 10.63 3.17 5.00
C ASN A 55 10.48 3.70 3.58
N ARG A 56 11.48 3.47 2.72
CA ARG A 56 11.44 3.78 1.29
C ARG A 56 11.36 2.48 0.50
N ALA A 57 10.45 2.41 -0.47
CA ALA A 57 10.40 1.27 -1.37
C ALA A 57 11.58 1.34 -2.35
N GLN A 58 12.01 0.18 -2.86
CA GLN A 58 13.09 0.14 -3.83
C GLN A 58 12.66 0.87 -5.12
N GLY A 59 13.42 1.88 -5.52
CA GLY A 59 13.09 2.72 -6.67
C GLY A 59 12.14 3.89 -6.36
N GLU A 60 11.74 4.06 -5.10
CA GLU A 60 10.92 5.20 -4.68
C GLU A 60 11.69 6.11 -3.72
N GLU A 61 11.80 7.38 -4.07
CA GLU A 61 12.53 8.36 -3.24
C GLU A 61 11.75 8.76 -1.99
N ASP A 62 10.42 8.79 -2.11
CA ASP A 62 9.52 9.33 -1.11
C ASP A 62 8.98 8.27 -0.13
N PRO A 63 9.02 8.53 1.19
CA PRO A 63 8.39 7.67 2.18
C PRO A 63 6.84 7.74 2.09
N PRO A 64 6.12 6.74 2.61
CA PRO A 64 4.66 6.67 2.54
C PRO A 64 3.92 7.92 3.01
N ILE A 65 4.45 8.65 4.00
CA ILE A 65 3.85 9.90 4.46
C ILE A 65 3.78 10.98 3.37
N VAL A 66 4.84 11.15 2.58
CA VAL A 66 4.89 12.16 1.52
C VAL A 66 3.83 11.83 0.49
N LYS A 67 3.72 10.56 0.11
CA LYS A 67 2.63 10.10 -0.75
C LYS A 67 1.29 10.41 -0.10
N HIS A 68 1.02 9.96 1.12
CA HIS A 68 -0.29 10.11 1.76
C HIS A 68 -0.84 11.54 1.69
N PHE A 69 0.01 12.55 1.94
CA PHE A 69 -0.36 13.96 1.91
C PHE A 69 -0.11 14.66 0.56
N ALA A 70 0.54 14.02 -0.41
CA ALA A 70 0.70 14.57 -1.74
C ALA A 70 -0.67 14.83 -2.37
N SER A 71 -0.83 16.04 -2.92
CA SER A 71 -2.01 16.41 -3.70
C SER A 71 -2.23 15.41 -4.83
N THR A 72 -3.50 15.16 -5.17
CA THR A 72 -3.85 14.39 -6.36
C THR A 72 -3.25 14.99 -7.63
N GLU A 73 -3.05 16.31 -7.65
CA GLU A 73 -2.40 17.03 -8.77
C GLU A 73 -0.90 16.72 -8.86
N SER A 74 -0.18 16.64 -7.73
CA SER A 74 1.23 16.25 -7.69
C SER A 74 1.50 14.78 -8.02
N ARG A 75 0.44 13.97 -8.16
CA ARG A 75 0.49 12.53 -8.49
C ARG A 75 0.03 12.23 -9.91
N LYS A 76 -0.46 13.23 -10.66
CA LYS A 76 -0.79 13.03 -12.07
C LYS A 76 0.52 12.73 -12.79
N VAL A 77 0.63 11.52 -13.33
CA VAL A 77 1.71 11.20 -14.26
C VAL A 77 1.54 12.15 -15.45
N GLU A 78 2.56 12.95 -15.74
CA GLU A 78 2.53 13.91 -16.85
C GLU A 78 2.33 13.21 -18.20
N GLU A 79 2.87 12.00 -18.34
CA GLU A 79 2.67 11.12 -19.49
C GLU A 79 1.65 10.02 -19.18
N LYS A 80 0.53 10.03 -19.92
CA LYS A 80 -0.50 8.98 -19.87
C LYS A 80 -0.40 8.14 -21.14
N PRO A 81 0.50 7.14 -21.21
CA PRO A 81 0.71 6.38 -22.44
C PRO A 81 -0.58 5.66 -22.85
N PRO A 82 -0.84 5.55 -24.17
CA PRO A 82 -1.95 4.76 -24.67
C PRO A 82 -1.74 3.28 -24.35
N VAL A 83 -2.76 2.62 -23.81
CA VAL A 83 -2.73 1.20 -23.45
C VAL A 83 -3.80 0.42 -24.22
N MET A 84 -3.46 -0.81 -24.57
CA MET A 84 -4.39 -1.79 -25.09
C MET A 84 -4.89 -2.66 -23.95
N ILE A 85 -6.19 -2.88 -23.84
CA ILE A 85 -6.82 -3.67 -22.78
C ILE A 85 -7.35 -4.96 -23.39
N ARG A 86 -7.00 -6.10 -22.80
CA ARG A 86 -7.60 -7.38 -23.15
C ARG A 86 -8.86 -7.57 -22.34
N ASP A 87 -10.01 -7.63 -23.00
CA ASP A 87 -11.27 -7.91 -22.35
C ASP A 87 -11.29 -9.40 -21.90
N PRO A 88 -11.47 -9.68 -20.59
CA PRO A 88 -11.54 -11.05 -20.10
C PRO A 88 -12.74 -11.84 -20.63
N GLU A 89 -13.83 -11.18 -21.02
CA GLU A 89 -15.06 -11.86 -21.48
C GLU A 89 -14.98 -12.23 -22.96
N SER A 90 -14.70 -11.27 -23.84
CA SER A 90 -14.59 -11.50 -25.30
C SER A 90 -13.22 -12.03 -25.76
N GLN A 91 -12.20 -11.94 -24.90
CA GLN A 91 -10.78 -12.22 -25.20
C GLN A 91 -10.15 -11.31 -26.26
N SER A 92 -10.88 -10.34 -26.82
CA SER A 92 -10.32 -9.38 -27.76
C SER A 92 -9.48 -8.30 -27.07
N VAL A 93 -8.54 -7.74 -27.83
CA VAL A 93 -7.69 -6.63 -27.39
C VAL A 93 -8.26 -5.34 -27.98
N GLU A 94 -8.64 -4.41 -27.12
CA GLU A 94 -9.25 -3.13 -27.48
C GLU A 94 -8.36 -1.94 -27.12
N GLY A 95 -8.54 -0.82 -27.81
CA GLY A 95 -7.80 0.43 -27.57
C GLY A 95 -7.35 1.12 -28.87
N PRO A 96 -6.46 2.12 -28.76
CA PRO A 96 -5.77 2.56 -27.55
C PRO A 96 -6.66 3.40 -26.61
N TYR A 97 -6.55 3.14 -25.30
CA TYR A 97 -7.16 3.97 -24.24
C TYR A 97 -6.09 4.75 -23.47
N PRO A 98 -6.37 5.96 -22.99
CA PRO A 98 -5.43 6.67 -22.12
C PRO A 98 -5.31 5.96 -20.77
N LEU A 99 -4.08 5.74 -20.29
CA LEU A 99 -3.85 5.28 -18.92
C LEU A 99 -4.28 6.37 -17.94
N ILE A 100 -5.32 6.12 -17.15
CA ILE A 100 -5.90 7.12 -16.23
C ILE A 100 -5.05 7.37 -15.00
#